data_AF-A0AAV2R0H5-F1
#
_entry.id   AF-A0AAV2R0H5-F1
#
_cell.length_a   1.000
_cell.length_b   1.000
_cell.length_c   1.000
_cell.angle_alpha   90.00
_cell.angle_beta   90.00
_cell.angle_gamma   90.00
#
_symmetry.space_group_name_H-M   'P 1'
#
loop_
_entity.id
_entity.type
_entity.pdbx_description
1 polymer ?
#
loop_
_entity_poly.entity_id
_entity_poly.type
_entity_poly.pdbx_seq_one_letter_code
_entity_poly.pdbx_strand_id
1 'polypeptide(L)'
;MCLSAITHPAFRSIVSTVHNAQDIEELIGEALIYQHMFEKRTSPWEMQTWDYEELQDFKLKLKRVDRLYYINHFDDQVSSRTFEILLRMTYKKEKIFVHLSAGCDFTGFDCQGGGEIYITRSANIFLKSIVEEHHDPQSIYNSLVEDGYKVEEPTQFGGAPMLKFLTHQAVHDNRDTLSYYPEVLPSILTDSVTDFIQVQETRYHHNG
;
A
#
# COMPACT_ATOMS: atom_id res chain seq x y z
N MET A 1 -18.13 16.92 -21.74
CA MET A 1 -19.11 16.94 -20.62
C MET A 1 -18.62 15.96 -19.56
N CYS A 2 -17.96 16.45 -18.51
CA CYS A 2 -17.33 15.62 -17.47
C CYS A 2 -18.37 15.13 -16.45
N LEU A 3 -18.44 13.82 -16.25
CA LEU A 3 -19.33 13.15 -15.29
C LEU A 3 -18.63 12.86 -13.94
N SER A 4 -17.58 13.59 -13.53
CA SER A 4 -16.60 13.07 -12.56
C SER A 4 -16.38 13.81 -11.24
N ALA A 5 -17.33 14.58 -10.70
CA ALA A 5 -17.21 15.16 -9.35
C ALA A 5 -18.28 14.68 -8.35
N ILE A 6 -18.87 13.49 -8.56
CA ILE A 6 -19.89 12.98 -7.64
C ILE A 6 -19.20 12.40 -6.40
N THR A 7 -19.32 13.06 -5.26
CA THR A 7 -18.86 12.58 -3.96
C THR A 7 -19.70 11.40 -3.49
N HIS A 8 -19.05 10.39 -2.91
CA HIS A 8 -19.78 9.29 -2.28
C HIS A 8 -20.61 9.80 -1.09
N PRO A 9 -21.87 9.36 -0.90
CA PRO A 9 -22.74 9.89 0.18
C PRO A 9 -22.19 9.70 1.60
N ALA A 10 -21.36 8.68 1.79
CA ALA A 10 -20.70 8.38 3.07
C ALA A 10 -19.22 8.80 3.11
N PHE A 11 -18.79 9.69 2.21
CA PHE A 11 -17.40 10.14 2.15
C PHE A 11 -16.97 10.80 3.47
N ARG A 12 -15.80 10.40 3.96
CA ARG A 12 -15.12 10.99 5.10
C ARG A 12 -13.64 11.19 4.76
N SER A 13 -13.03 12.23 5.29
CA SER A 13 -11.61 12.54 5.11
C SER A 13 -10.99 12.85 6.46
N ILE A 14 -9.77 12.37 6.70
CA ILE A 14 -8.94 12.86 7.82
C ILE A 14 -8.07 14.05 7.41
N VAL A 15 -7.93 14.30 6.11
CA VAL A 15 -7.27 15.50 5.56
C VAL A 15 -8.25 16.66 5.65
N SER A 16 -7.93 17.64 6.49
CA SER A 16 -8.85 18.73 6.85
C SER A 16 -9.22 19.67 5.70
N THR A 17 -8.41 19.71 4.64
CA THR A 17 -8.63 20.55 3.46
C THR A 17 -9.46 19.87 2.37
N VAL A 18 -9.80 18.59 2.55
CA VAL A 18 -10.53 17.80 1.55
C VAL A 18 -11.88 17.35 2.13
N HIS A 19 -12.95 17.79 1.49
CA HIS A 19 -14.33 17.57 1.92
C HIS A 19 -15.13 16.73 0.93
N ASN A 20 -14.69 16.64 -0.32
CA ASN A 20 -15.47 16.03 -1.38
C ASN A 20 -14.57 15.47 -2.51
N ALA A 21 -15.18 14.81 -3.51
CA ALA A 21 -14.46 14.24 -4.64
C ALA A 21 -13.83 15.29 -5.56
N GLN A 22 -14.44 16.48 -5.67
CA GLN A 22 -13.91 17.57 -6.48
C GLN A 22 -12.58 18.08 -5.89
N ASP A 23 -12.48 18.23 -4.57
CA ASP A 23 -11.23 18.66 -3.92
C ASP A 23 -10.08 17.66 -4.22
N ILE A 24 -10.39 16.36 -4.28
CA ILE A 24 -9.42 15.33 -4.69
C ILE A 24 -9.05 15.50 -6.18
N GLU A 25 -10.04 15.71 -7.04
CA GLU A 25 -9.82 15.93 -8.49
C GLU A 25 -8.99 17.19 -8.76
N GLU A 26 -9.14 18.24 -7.97
CA GLU A 26 -8.35 19.47 -8.06
C GLU A 26 -6.89 19.25 -7.65
N LEU A 27 -6.64 18.40 -6.64
CA LEU A 27 -5.29 18.13 -6.13
C LEU A 27 -4.50 17.11 -6.97
N ILE A 28 -5.16 16.08 -7.48
CA ILE A 28 -4.47 14.95 -8.15
C ILE A 28 -5.09 14.57 -9.50
N GLY A 29 -5.89 15.45 -10.11
CA GLY A 29 -6.63 15.19 -11.34
C GLY A 29 -5.76 14.71 -12.49
N GLU A 30 -4.53 15.23 -12.60
CA GLU A 30 -3.54 14.78 -13.59
C GLU A 30 -3.23 13.29 -13.41
N ALA A 31 -2.80 12.85 -12.22
CA ALA A 31 -2.53 11.44 -11.95
C ALA A 31 -3.76 10.54 -12.23
N LEU A 32 -4.98 11.02 -11.96
CA LEU A 32 -6.22 10.28 -12.24
C LEU A 32 -6.53 10.13 -13.73
N ILE A 33 -6.19 11.12 -14.57
CA ILE A 33 -6.37 11.04 -16.03
C ILE A 33 -5.52 9.91 -16.60
N TYR A 34 -4.31 9.76 -16.06
CA TYR A 34 -3.32 8.89 -16.66
C TYR A 34 -3.00 7.62 -15.89
N GLN A 35 -3.77 7.32 -14.85
CA GLN A 35 -3.70 6.07 -14.10
C GLN A 35 -3.67 4.78 -14.95
N HIS A 36 -4.11 4.83 -16.21
CA HIS A 36 -4.00 3.70 -17.15
C HIS A 36 -2.53 3.31 -17.44
N MET A 37 -1.60 4.24 -17.33
CA MET A 37 -0.16 4.03 -17.50
C MET A 37 0.54 3.49 -16.23
N PHE A 38 -0.13 3.52 -15.08
CA PHE A 38 0.47 3.09 -13.81
C PHE A 38 0.55 1.58 -13.70
N GLU A 39 1.54 1.06 -13.00
CA GLU A 39 1.60 -0.35 -12.66
C GLU A 39 0.56 -0.66 -11.58
N LYS A 40 -0.16 -1.79 -11.71
CA LYS A 40 -1.15 -2.21 -10.72
C LYS A 40 -0.60 -3.39 -9.95
N ARG A 41 -0.51 -3.22 -8.63
CA ARG A 41 0.05 -4.21 -7.71
C ARG A 41 -0.93 -4.53 -6.60
N THR A 42 -0.73 -5.68 -5.98
CA THR A 42 -1.43 -6.10 -4.77
C THR A 42 -0.46 -6.84 -3.87
N SER A 43 -0.88 -7.16 -2.64
CA SER A 43 -0.08 -7.98 -1.75
C SER A 43 0.23 -9.35 -2.38
N PRO A 44 1.45 -9.87 -2.25
CA PRO A 44 1.76 -11.26 -2.60
C PRO A 44 0.81 -12.29 -1.96
N TRP A 45 0.26 -11.97 -0.79
CA TRP A 45 -0.70 -12.83 -0.07
C TRP A 45 -2.13 -12.75 -0.61
N GLU A 46 -2.45 -11.72 -1.40
CA GLU A 46 -3.75 -11.54 -2.04
C GLU A 46 -3.72 -11.87 -3.55
N MET A 47 -2.54 -12.05 -4.16
CA MET A 47 -2.40 -12.33 -5.60
C MET A 47 -3.25 -13.52 -6.08
N GLN A 48 -3.41 -14.56 -5.27
CA GLN A 48 -4.23 -15.73 -5.63
C GLN A 48 -5.74 -15.42 -5.66
N THR A 49 -6.16 -14.34 -5.00
CA THR A 49 -7.56 -13.92 -4.88
C THR A 49 -7.93 -12.83 -5.88
N TRP A 50 -6.94 -12.29 -6.60
CA TRP A 50 -7.14 -11.31 -7.65
C TRP A 50 -7.04 -12.00 -8.99
N ASP A 51 -8.05 -11.80 -9.83
CA ASP A 51 -7.90 -12.08 -11.25
C ASP A 51 -6.90 -11.09 -11.86
N TYR A 52 -5.94 -11.59 -12.64
CA TYR A 52 -4.84 -10.78 -13.14
C TYR A 52 -5.32 -9.70 -14.12
N GLU A 53 -6.21 -10.06 -15.05
CA GLU A 53 -6.78 -9.10 -16.01
C GLU A 53 -7.59 -8.04 -15.28
N GLU A 54 -8.40 -8.46 -14.30
CA GLU A 54 -9.14 -7.55 -13.44
C GLU A 54 -8.25 -6.56 -12.69
N LEU A 55 -7.13 -7.02 -12.14
CA LEU A 55 -6.18 -6.16 -11.42
C LEU A 55 -5.56 -5.12 -12.37
N GLN A 56 -5.19 -5.53 -13.59
CA GLN A 56 -4.61 -4.61 -14.58
C GLN A 56 -5.62 -3.60 -15.12
N ASP A 57 -6.89 -4.00 -15.23
CA ASP A 57 -8.01 -3.14 -15.65
C ASP A 57 -8.55 -2.25 -14.52
N PHE A 58 -7.96 -2.33 -13.32
CA PHE A 58 -8.39 -1.53 -12.18
C PHE A 58 -8.32 -0.04 -12.48
N LYS A 59 -9.40 0.67 -12.12
CA LYS A 59 -9.51 2.12 -12.24
C LYS A 59 -10.05 2.73 -10.96
N LEU A 60 -9.28 3.66 -10.39
CA LEU A 60 -9.68 4.54 -9.31
C LEU A 60 -10.77 5.49 -9.82
N LYS A 61 -11.96 5.38 -9.24
CA LYS A 61 -13.13 6.20 -9.56
C LYS A 61 -13.56 6.94 -8.29
N LEU A 62 -13.39 8.26 -8.28
CA LEU A 62 -13.64 9.10 -7.09
C LEU A 62 -15.04 8.93 -6.49
N LYS A 63 -16.07 8.71 -7.32
CA LYS A 63 -17.45 8.43 -6.86
C LYS A 63 -17.63 7.18 -5.99
N ARG A 64 -16.62 6.30 -5.95
CA ARG A 64 -16.59 5.08 -5.14
C ARG A 64 -15.74 5.23 -3.89
N VAL A 65 -14.99 6.33 -3.76
CA VAL A 65 -14.14 6.63 -2.62
C VAL A 65 -15.02 7.06 -1.47
N ASP A 66 -14.91 6.38 -0.34
CA ASP A 66 -15.69 6.68 0.86
C ASP A 66 -14.81 7.05 2.06
N ARG A 67 -13.50 6.81 1.99
CA ARG A 67 -12.54 7.32 2.98
C ARG A 67 -11.30 7.87 2.30
N LEU A 68 -10.83 9.05 2.71
CA LEU A 68 -9.51 9.59 2.39
C LEU A 68 -8.66 9.62 3.65
N TYR A 69 -7.48 9.00 3.59
CA TYR A 69 -6.52 8.94 4.69
C TYR A 69 -5.37 9.94 4.51
N TYR A 70 -4.93 10.13 3.28
CA TYR A 70 -3.81 11.01 2.98
C TYR A 70 -3.88 11.47 1.54
N ILE A 71 -3.41 12.68 1.29
CA ILE A 71 -3.20 13.21 -0.05
C ILE A 71 -2.02 14.18 0.00
N ASN A 72 -1.11 14.04 -0.95
CA ASN A 72 0.02 14.91 -1.13
C ASN A 72 0.13 15.33 -2.60
N HIS A 73 0.40 16.62 -2.80
CA HIS A 73 0.58 17.25 -4.09
C HIS A 73 1.61 18.40 -3.92
N PHE A 74 2.81 18.23 -4.49
CA PHE A 74 3.81 19.29 -4.52
C PHE A 74 3.71 20.09 -5.81
N ASP A 75 3.42 21.39 -5.71
CA ASP A 75 3.22 22.28 -6.87
C ASP A 75 4.40 23.25 -7.15
N ASP A 76 5.39 23.36 -6.26
CA ASP A 76 6.26 24.54 -6.31
C ASP A 76 7.49 24.44 -7.22
N GLN A 77 7.86 23.27 -7.77
CA GLN A 77 8.87 23.17 -8.83
C GLN A 77 8.53 22.08 -9.85
N VAL A 78 8.48 22.47 -11.12
CA VAL A 78 8.12 21.64 -12.30
C VAL A 78 8.94 20.34 -12.40
N SER A 79 10.09 20.26 -11.75
CA SER A 79 10.98 19.09 -11.76
C SER A 79 10.69 18.02 -10.68
N SER A 80 9.69 18.22 -9.80
CA SER A 80 9.47 17.35 -8.63
C SER A 80 8.01 17.18 -8.21
N ARG A 81 7.06 17.22 -9.15
CA ARG A 81 5.67 16.85 -8.87
C ARG A 81 5.54 15.39 -8.42
N THR A 82 5.36 15.17 -7.13
CA THR A 82 4.99 13.87 -6.57
C THR A 82 3.53 13.90 -6.15
N PHE A 83 2.75 12.97 -6.67
CA PHE A 83 1.37 12.73 -6.26
C PHE A 83 1.35 11.50 -5.39
N GLU A 84 0.64 11.58 -4.28
CA GLU A 84 0.41 10.43 -3.41
C GLU A 84 -0.97 10.53 -2.78
N ILE A 85 -1.71 9.43 -2.80
CA ILE A 85 -3.04 9.37 -2.20
C ILE A 85 -3.27 8.00 -1.56
N LEU A 86 -3.76 8.03 -0.32
CA LEU A 86 -4.15 6.85 0.46
C LEU A 86 -5.66 6.92 0.72
N LEU A 87 -6.41 5.93 0.23
CA LEU A 87 -7.87 5.96 0.30
C LEU A 87 -8.52 4.59 0.47
N ARG A 88 -9.80 4.59 0.85
CA ARG A 88 -10.70 3.43 0.78
C ARG A 88 -11.80 3.70 -0.23
N MET A 89 -12.08 2.69 -1.06
CA MET A 89 -13.18 2.75 -2.01
C MET A 89 -13.96 1.45 -2.09
N THR A 90 -15.17 1.54 -2.66
CA THR A 90 -16.00 0.37 -2.95
C THR A 90 -15.67 -0.19 -4.33
N TYR A 91 -15.31 -1.47 -4.40
CA TYR A 91 -14.99 -2.18 -5.63
C TYR A 91 -15.71 -3.53 -5.67
N LYS A 92 -16.54 -3.77 -6.70
CA LYS A 92 -17.40 -4.97 -6.84
C LYS A 92 -18.19 -5.37 -5.56
N LYS A 93 -18.69 -4.38 -4.81
CA LYS A 93 -19.42 -4.50 -3.52
C LYS A 93 -18.54 -4.77 -2.29
N GLU A 94 -17.23 -4.86 -2.45
CA GLU A 94 -16.27 -4.98 -1.36
C GLU A 94 -15.60 -3.64 -1.08
N LYS A 95 -15.05 -3.48 0.12
CA LYS A 95 -14.16 -2.37 0.44
C LYS A 95 -12.73 -2.77 0.12
N ILE A 96 -12.04 -1.91 -0.59
CA ILE A 96 -10.61 -2.04 -0.88
C ILE A 96 -9.88 -0.77 -0.44
N PHE A 97 -8.61 -0.94 -0.13
CA PHE A 97 -7.68 0.12 0.18
C PHE A 97 -6.76 0.33 -1.01
N VAL A 98 -6.49 1.58 -1.31
CA VAL A 98 -5.68 1.97 -2.47
C VAL A 98 -4.62 2.94 -2.00
N HIS A 99 -3.39 2.65 -2.38
CA HIS A 99 -2.28 3.59 -2.36
C HIS A 99 -1.93 3.87 -3.83
N LEU A 100 -2.09 5.11 -4.28
CA LEU A 100 -1.60 5.56 -5.57
C LEU A 100 -0.45 6.53 -5.34
N SER A 101 0.68 6.27 -6.00
CA SER A 101 1.86 7.13 -6.01
C SER A 101 2.31 7.38 -7.45
N ALA A 102 2.70 8.60 -7.77
CA ALA A 102 3.21 8.96 -9.10
C ALA A 102 4.26 10.09 -8.99
N GLY A 103 5.38 9.93 -9.69
CA GLY A 103 6.44 10.94 -9.77
C GLY A 103 6.38 11.82 -11.02
N CYS A 104 7.19 12.88 -11.04
CA CYS A 104 7.24 13.88 -12.11
C CYS A 104 8.08 13.41 -13.30
N ASP A 105 7.49 12.52 -14.06
CA ASP A 105 7.81 12.28 -15.47
C ASP A 105 6.50 12.10 -16.26
N PHE A 106 5.40 12.61 -15.70
CA PHE A 106 4.05 12.26 -16.10
C PHE A 106 3.49 13.19 -17.20
N THR A 107 4.23 14.22 -17.63
CA THR A 107 3.79 15.06 -18.75
C THR A 107 3.92 14.30 -20.06
N GLY A 108 2.81 14.05 -20.77
CA GLY A 108 2.68 13.16 -21.93
C GLY A 108 3.50 13.46 -23.20
N PHE A 109 4.69 14.02 -23.08
CA PHE A 109 5.70 14.20 -24.13
C PHE A 109 7.07 13.74 -23.57
N ASP A 110 7.54 12.58 -24.04
CA ASP A 110 8.91 12.04 -23.89
C ASP A 110 9.50 11.85 -22.47
N CYS A 111 8.77 11.20 -21.56
CA CYS A 111 9.27 10.92 -20.20
C CYS A 111 9.07 9.45 -19.76
N GLN A 112 9.97 8.94 -18.89
CA GLN A 112 10.10 7.53 -18.48
C GLN A 112 9.42 7.14 -17.15
N GLY A 113 8.94 8.09 -16.36
CA GLY A 113 8.51 7.76 -14.99
C GLY A 113 7.12 7.16 -14.90
N GLY A 114 7.06 6.13 -14.06
CA GLY A 114 5.87 5.36 -13.75
C GLY A 114 5.15 5.91 -12.52
N GLY A 115 3.88 5.54 -12.42
CA GLY A 115 3.16 5.55 -11.16
C GLY A 115 2.78 4.12 -10.78
N GLU A 116 2.46 3.92 -9.51
CA GLU A 116 1.96 2.65 -8.99
C GLU A 116 0.57 2.86 -8.39
N ILE A 117 -0.29 1.86 -8.57
CA ILE A 117 -1.53 1.71 -7.81
C ILE A 117 -1.44 0.38 -7.08
N TYR A 118 -1.17 0.46 -5.78
CA TYR A 118 -1.22 -0.67 -4.88
C TYR A 118 -2.64 -0.83 -4.33
N ILE A 119 -3.18 -2.03 -4.44
CA ILE A 119 -4.56 -2.35 -4.07
C ILE A 119 -4.55 -3.53 -3.10
N THR A 120 -5.27 -3.40 -1.99
CA THR A 120 -5.45 -4.51 -1.05
C THR A 120 -6.85 -4.56 -0.44
N ARG A 121 -7.33 -5.76 -0.12
CA ARG A 121 -8.57 -5.95 0.66
C ARG A 121 -8.32 -5.87 2.16
N SER A 122 -7.09 -6.09 2.60
CA SER A 122 -6.70 -6.14 4.01
C SER A 122 -6.29 -4.76 4.54
N ALA A 123 -7.02 -4.30 5.56
CA ALA A 123 -6.68 -3.08 6.29
C ALA A 123 -5.31 -3.16 7.01
N ASN A 124 -4.92 -4.37 7.44
CA ASN A 124 -3.61 -4.59 8.07
C ASN A 124 -2.47 -4.47 7.07
N ILE A 125 -2.66 -5.01 5.87
CA ILE A 125 -1.65 -4.89 4.80
C ILE A 125 -1.53 -3.42 4.39
N PHE A 126 -2.65 -2.74 4.20
CA PHE A 126 -2.68 -1.31 3.89
C PHE A 126 -1.97 -0.46 4.95
N LEU A 127 -2.27 -0.68 6.24
CA LEU A 127 -1.62 0.07 7.32
C LEU A 127 -0.13 -0.22 7.40
N LYS A 128 0.31 -1.45 7.10
CA LYS A 128 1.74 -1.80 7.08
C LYS A 128 2.47 -1.18 5.88
N SER A 129 1.85 -1.13 4.71
CA SER A 129 2.48 -0.56 3.51
C SER A 129 2.73 0.95 3.62
N ILE A 130 2.03 1.64 4.52
CA ILE A 130 2.16 3.11 4.71
C ILE A 130 3.02 3.47 5.94
N VAL A 131 3.31 2.53 6.85
CA VAL A 131 4.18 2.79 8.01
C VAL A 131 5.64 2.97 7.60
N GLU A 132 6.01 2.46 6.42
CA GLU A 132 7.36 2.58 5.85
C GLU A 132 7.61 3.96 5.21
N GLU A 133 6.59 4.80 5.12
CA GLU A 133 6.60 6.10 4.43
C GLU A 133 6.29 7.25 5.39
N HIS A 134 6.62 8.49 5.01
CA HIS A 134 6.50 9.71 5.85
C HIS A 134 5.05 10.18 6.11
N HIS A 135 4.16 9.27 6.48
CA HIS A 135 2.75 9.53 6.77
C HIS A 135 2.52 9.86 8.25
N ASP A 136 1.26 10.04 8.67
CA ASP A 136 0.83 9.96 10.07
C ASP A 136 0.12 8.61 10.33
N PRO A 137 0.88 7.50 10.53
CA PRO A 137 0.30 6.17 10.72
C PRO A 137 -0.67 6.09 11.88
N GLN A 138 -0.48 6.89 12.93
CA GLN A 138 -1.33 6.85 14.12
C GLN A 138 -2.73 7.39 13.81
N SER A 139 -2.82 8.51 13.10
CA SER A 139 -4.12 9.06 12.66
C SER A 139 -4.84 8.11 11.71
N ILE A 140 -4.10 7.44 10.82
CA ILE A 140 -4.68 6.45 9.90
C ILE A 140 -5.15 5.19 10.65
N TYR A 141 -4.36 4.69 11.60
CA TYR A 141 -4.75 3.60 12.49
C TYR A 141 -6.05 3.91 13.24
N ASN A 142 -6.11 5.06 13.92
CA ASN A 142 -7.30 5.47 14.68
C ASN A 142 -8.53 5.55 13.75
N SER A 143 -8.35 6.11 12.56
CA SER A 143 -9.39 6.18 11.54
C SER A 143 -9.89 4.81 11.07
N LEU A 144 -9.01 3.81 10.96
CA LEU A 144 -9.38 2.44 10.58
C LEU A 144 -10.15 1.74 11.71
N VAL A 145 -9.74 1.94 12.96
CA VAL A 145 -10.41 1.39 14.14
C VAL A 145 -11.81 2.00 14.31
N GLU A 146 -11.95 3.32 14.15
CA GLU A 146 -13.24 4.03 14.17
C GLU A 146 -14.22 3.50 13.11
N ASP A 147 -13.71 3.11 11.94
CA ASP A 147 -14.49 2.51 10.86
C ASP A 147 -14.76 1.01 11.08
N GLY A 148 -14.32 0.44 12.21
CA GLY A 148 -14.64 -0.93 12.65
C GLY A 148 -13.63 -2.00 12.21
N TYR A 149 -12.47 -1.62 11.67
CA TYR A 149 -11.44 -2.57 11.25
C TYR A 149 -10.60 -3.03 12.43
N LYS A 150 -10.30 -4.34 12.48
CA LYS A 150 -9.36 -4.92 13.44
C LYS A 150 -7.95 -4.86 12.84
N VAL A 151 -7.23 -3.79 13.14
CA VAL A 151 -5.86 -3.57 12.70
C VAL A 151 -4.89 -3.63 13.86
N GLU A 152 -3.67 -4.11 13.59
CA GLU A 152 -2.56 -4.07 14.54
C GLU A 152 -2.11 -2.62 14.72
N GLU A 153 -1.89 -2.21 15.97
CA GLU A 153 -1.37 -0.88 16.26
C GLU A 153 0.02 -0.71 15.62
N PRO A 154 0.27 0.39 14.90
CA PRO A 154 1.61 0.71 14.45
C PRO A 154 2.48 0.86 15.69
N THR A 155 3.34 -0.13 15.97
CA THR A 155 4.40 0.08 16.95
C THR A 155 5.27 1.20 16.40
N GLN A 156 5.24 2.39 17.02
CA GLN A 156 6.35 3.32 16.90
C GLN A 156 7.60 2.48 17.13
N PHE A 157 8.56 2.48 16.20
CA PHE A 157 9.76 1.64 16.28
C PHE A 157 10.70 2.08 17.42
N GLY A 158 10.19 2.11 18.66
CA GLY A 158 10.96 2.16 19.89
C GLY A 158 11.47 0.77 20.21
N GLY A 159 12.60 0.39 19.60
CA GLY A 159 13.53 -0.57 20.21
C GLY A 159 13.29 -2.07 20.01
N ALA A 160 12.37 -2.50 19.15
CA ALA A 160 12.31 -3.90 18.71
C ALA A 160 12.77 -4.00 17.24
N PRO A 161 13.93 -4.61 16.93
CA PRO A 161 14.33 -4.84 15.56
C PRO A 161 13.26 -5.70 14.88
N MET A 162 13.03 -5.42 13.59
CA MET A 162 12.14 -6.11 12.64
C MET A 162 12.46 -7.61 12.43
N LEU A 163 12.70 -8.36 13.49
CA LEU A 163 12.92 -9.80 13.41
C LEU A 163 11.61 -10.58 13.19
N LYS A 164 10.45 -9.91 13.22
CA LYS A 164 9.17 -10.49 12.82
C LYS A 164 8.99 -10.62 11.30
N PHE A 165 9.80 -9.93 10.49
CA PHE A 165 9.60 -9.85 9.04
C PHE A 165 10.92 -9.90 8.27
N LEU A 166 11.85 -10.78 8.67
CA LEU A 166 12.93 -11.13 7.75
C LEU A 166 12.26 -11.74 6.51
N THR A 167 12.28 -11.00 5.40
CA THR A 167 11.81 -11.53 4.12
C THR A 167 12.61 -12.79 3.79
N HIS A 168 12.00 -13.73 3.06
CA HIS A 168 12.67 -14.96 2.65
C HIS A 168 14.04 -14.71 2.00
N GLN A 169 14.15 -13.60 1.24
CA GLN A 169 15.38 -13.14 0.61
C GLN A 169 16.40 -12.63 1.66
N ALA A 170 15.96 -11.84 2.64
CA ALA A 170 16.83 -11.34 3.70
C ALA A 170 17.36 -12.47 4.61
N VAL A 171 16.56 -13.50 4.88
CA VAL A 171 17.01 -14.71 5.61
C VAL A 171 18.06 -15.46 4.80
N HIS A 172 17.79 -15.67 3.51
CA HIS A 172 18.69 -16.39 2.61
C HIS A 172 20.04 -15.68 2.47
N ASP A 173 20.04 -14.37 2.26
CA ASP A 173 21.24 -13.58 1.98
C ASP A 173 22.10 -13.33 3.23
N ASN A 174 21.59 -13.63 4.43
CA ASN A 174 22.28 -13.41 5.71
C ASN A 174 22.39 -14.69 6.56
N ARG A 175 22.35 -15.86 5.92
CA ARG A 175 22.33 -17.18 6.59
C ARG A 175 23.47 -17.36 7.61
N ASP A 176 24.68 -16.89 7.28
CA ASP A 176 25.86 -17.03 8.13
C ASP A 176 25.75 -16.20 9.43
N THR A 177 25.15 -15.01 9.32
CA THR A 177 24.92 -14.07 10.44
C THR A 177 23.78 -14.53 11.35
N LEU A 178 22.82 -15.29 10.80
CA LEU A 178 21.66 -15.80 11.52
C LEU A 178 21.96 -17.07 12.32
N SER A 179 23.17 -17.63 12.30
CA SER A 179 23.51 -18.89 12.99
C SER A 179 23.15 -18.98 14.49
N TYR A 180 22.90 -17.85 15.17
CA TYR A 180 22.47 -17.77 16.57
C TYR A 180 21.01 -17.30 16.77
N TYR A 181 20.21 -17.21 15.70
CA TYR A 181 18.83 -16.68 15.75
C TYR A 181 17.92 -17.36 16.80
N PRO A 182 18.02 -18.67 17.11
CA PRO A 182 17.15 -19.30 18.10
C PRO A 182 17.36 -18.78 19.53
N GLU A 183 18.55 -18.25 19.82
CA GLU A 183 18.93 -17.76 21.15
C GLU A 183 18.53 -16.29 21.36
N VAL A 184 18.32 -15.55 20.27
CA VAL A 184 18.07 -14.10 20.29
C VAL A 184 16.60 -13.77 19.99
N LEU A 185 15.87 -14.68 19.35
CA LEU A 185 14.48 -14.46 18.95
C LEU A 185 13.45 -15.01 19.94
N PRO A 186 12.30 -14.32 20.09
CA PRO A 186 11.12 -14.90 20.73
C PRO A 186 10.74 -16.23 20.04
N SER A 187 10.38 -17.24 20.83
CA SER A 187 10.11 -18.61 20.35
C SER A 187 9.16 -18.68 19.16
N ILE A 188 8.12 -17.85 19.15
CA ILE A 188 7.12 -17.80 18.07
C ILE A 188 7.70 -17.42 16.69
N LEU A 189 8.84 -16.70 16.67
CA LEU A 189 9.56 -16.31 15.46
C LEU A 189 10.66 -17.30 15.12
N THR A 190 11.29 -17.88 16.14
CA THR A 190 12.22 -18.99 15.98
C THR A 190 11.57 -20.13 15.21
N ASP A 191 10.33 -20.49 15.53
CA ASP A 191 9.59 -21.55 14.84
C ASP A 191 9.33 -21.20 13.37
N SER A 192 8.90 -19.97 13.09
CA SER A 192 8.61 -19.50 11.71
C SER A 192 9.86 -19.44 10.83
N VAL A 193 11.00 -19.01 11.38
CA VAL A 193 12.30 -18.96 10.66
C VAL A 193 12.84 -20.37 10.45
N THR A 194 12.65 -21.27 11.42
CA THR A 194 13.08 -22.67 11.34
C THR A 194 12.30 -23.44 10.27
N ASP A 195 10.97 -23.30 10.25
CA ASP A 195 10.12 -23.89 9.22
C ASP A 195 10.52 -23.43 7.82
N PHE A 196 10.82 -22.15 7.64
CA PHE A 196 11.28 -21.62 6.35
C PHE A 196 12.61 -22.22 5.89
N ILE A 197 13.61 -22.28 6.77
CA ILE A 197 14.93 -22.86 6.45
C ILE A 197 14.76 -24.35 6.08
N GLN A 198 13.99 -25.12 6.84
CA GLN A 198 13.75 -26.54 6.57
C GLN A 198 13.00 -26.79 5.25
N VAL A 199 12.03 -25.94 4.91
CA VAL A 199 11.29 -26.01 3.63
C VAL A 199 12.19 -25.66 2.44
N GLN A 200 13.15 -24.76 2.60
CA GLN A 200 14.15 -24.48 1.55
C GLN A 200 15.12 -25.66 1.38
N GLU A 201 15.67 -26.21 2.46
CA GLU A 201 16.61 -27.34 2.38
C GLU A 201 15.97 -28.58 1.73
N THR A 202 14.71 -28.87 2.02
CA THR A 202 13.97 -29.96 1.37
C THR A 202 13.73 -29.73 -0.12
N ARG A 203 13.56 -28.48 -0.57
CA ARG A 203 13.43 -28.12 -1.99
C ARG A 203 14.77 -28.17 -2.74
N TYR A 204 15.88 -27.78 -2.09
CA TYR A 204 17.22 -27.91 -2.68
C TYR A 204 17.65 -29.38 -2.79
N HIS A 205 17.22 -30.25 -1.86
CA HIS A 205 17.47 -31.69 -1.95
C HIS A 205 16.63 -32.45 -3.00
N HIS A 206 15.54 -31.85 -3.51
CA HIS A 206 14.72 -32.44 -4.58
C HIS A 206 15.13 -31.99 -5.98
N ASN A 207 16.01 -31.00 -6.10
CA ASN A 207 16.52 -30.46 -7.37
C ASN A 207 18.03 -30.72 -7.58
N GLY A 208 18.61 -31.62 -6.79
CA GLY A 208 20.00 -32.10 -6.93
C GLY A 208 20.07 -33.52 -7.48
#